data_AF-A0A920DRB7-F1
#
_entry.id   AF-A0A920DRB7-F1
#
_cell.length_a   1.000
_cell.length_b   1.000
_cell.length_c   1.000
_cell.angle_alpha   90.00
_cell.angle_beta   90.00
_cell.angle_gamma   90.00
#
_symmetry.space_group_name_H-M   'P 1'
#
loop_
_entity.id
_entity.type
_entity.pdbx_description
1 polymer ?
#
loop_
_entity_poly.entity_id
_entity_poly.type
_entity_poly.pdbx_seq_one_letter_code
_entity_poly.pdbx_strand_id
1 'polypeptide(L)' 'MVGLITYRDIIKVRVQPNSNKDSYGRLRVAAAVGVTLDALDQSRCSCKAGVDAIVVDTAHGHTEGVVNTLKVIKKNTQI' A
#
# COMPACT_ATOMS: atom_id res chain seq x y z
N MET A 1 1.72 -22.26 -16.62
CA MET A 1 0.41 -22.30 -15.91
C MET A 1 -0.04 -20.85 -15.71
N VAL A 2 -1.28 -20.50 -16.08
CA VAL A 2 -1.71 -19.08 -16.27
C VAL A 2 -2.56 -18.55 -15.09
N GLY A 3 -2.95 -19.41 -14.14
CA GLY A 3 -3.66 -19.02 -12.91
C GLY A 3 -4.46 -20.19 -12.31
N LEU A 4 -4.96 -20.02 -11.07
CA LEU A 4 -5.90 -20.93 -10.41
C LEU A 4 -6.97 -20.09 -9.70
N ILE A 5 -8.24 -20.47 -9.83
CA ILE A 5 -9.37 -19.86 -9.12
C ILE A 5 -9.99 -20.93 -8.24
N THR A 6 -10.25 -20.63 -6.97
CA THR A 6 -10.86 -21.58 -6.04
C THR A 6 -12.36 -21.33 -5.85
N TYR A 7 -13.11 -22.37 -5.46
CA TYR A 7 -14.54 -22.25 -5.14
C TYR A 7 -14.81 -21.18 -4.05
N ARG A 8 -13.87 -21.02 -3.10
CA ARG A 8 -13.96 -20.00 -2.05
C ARG A 8 -13.86 -18.58 -2.62
N ASP A 9 -13.05 -18.36 -3.65
CA ASP A 9 -12.91 -17.04 -4.28
C ASP A 9 -14.23 -16.62 -4.95
N ILE A 10 -14.92 -17.56 -5.61
CA ILE A 10 -16.22 -17.33 -6.25
C ILE A 10 -17.28 -16.95 -5.20
N ILE A 11 -17.34 -17.66 -4.07
CA ILE A 11 -18.28 -17.35 -2.99
C ILE A 11 -18.00 -15.96 -2.41
N LYS A 12 -16.74 -15.63 -2.12
CA LYS A 12 -16.38 -14.32 -1.55
C LYS A 12 -16.80 -13.16 -2.43
N VAL A 13 -16.73 -13.30 -3.76
CA VAL A 13 -17.22 -12.27 -4.68
C VAL A 13 -18.73 -12.06 -4.55
N ARG A 14 -19.52 -13.11 -4.36
CA ARG A 14 -20.98 -13.01 -4.18
C ARG A 14 -21.38 -12.48 -2.81
N VAL A 15 -20.70 -12.93 -1.75
CA VAL A 15 -21.00 -12.53 -0.36
C VAL A 15 -20.56 -11.09 -0.09
N GLN A 16 -19.43 -10.66 -0.68
CA GLN A 16 -18.86 -9.32 -0.51
C GLN A 16 -18.69 -8.63 -1.88
N PRO A 17 -19.81 -8.22 -2.52
CA PRO A 17 -19.76 -7.59 -3.84
C PRO A 17 -19.06 -6.22 -3.81
N ASN A 18 -19.14 -5.51 -2.69
CA ASN A 18 -18.57 -4.16 -2.51
C ASN A 18 -17.18 -4.17 -1.85
N SER A 19 -16.46 -5.28 -1.88
CA SER A 19 -15.10 -5.37 -1.34
C SER A 19 -14.14 -4.44 -2.10
N ASN A 20 -13.26 -3.75 -1.38
CA ASN A 20 -12.24 -2.88 -1.98
C ASN A 20 -11.16 -3.71 -2.71
N LYS A 21 -11.22 -3.72 -4.04
CA LYS A 21 -10.39 -4.55 -4.90
C LYS A 21 -9.64 -3.73 -5.97
N ASP A 22 -8.49 -4.22 -6.42
CA ASP A 22 -7.76 -3.69 -7.56
C ASP A 22 -8.39 -4.13 -8.90
N SER A 23 -7.80 -3.70 -10.02
CA SER A 23 -8.24 -4.08 -11.37
C SER A 23 -8.10 -5.58 -11.67
N TYR A 24 -7.33 -6.32 -10.87
CA TYR A 24 -7.11 -7.76 -10.99
C TYR A 24 -8.01 -8.56 -10.03
N GLY A 25 -8.87 -7.90 -9.25
CA GLY A 25 -9.78 -8.52 -8.29
C GLY A 25 -9.15 -8.90 -6.94
N ARG A 26 -7.91 -8.49 -6.67
CA ARG A 26 -7.21 -8.68 -5.38
C ARG A 26 -7.65 -7.62 -4.39
N LEU A 27 -7.62 -7.92 -3.10
CA LEU A 27 -7.93 -6.92 -2.08
C LEU A 27 -6.83 -5.84 -2.05
N ARG A 28 -7.25 -4.57 -1.94
CA ARG A 28 -6.29 -3.47 -1.80
C ARG A 28 -5.71 -3.40 -0.40
N VAL A 29 -4.44 -3.02 -0.29
CA VAL A 29 -3.71 -2.88 0.97
C VAL A 29 -2.84 -1.62 0.98
N ALA A 30 -2.70 -1.01 2.15
CA ALA A 30 -1.81 0.13 2.38
C ALA A 30 -0.83 -0.20 3.52
N ALA A 31 0.36 0.39 3.45
CA ALA A 31 1.35 0.32 4.53
C ALA A 31 1.54 1.70 5.17
N ALA A 32 1.61 1.72 6.50
CA ALA A 32 2.01 2.92 7.25
C ALA A 32 3.53 2.93 7.43
N VAL A 33 4.13 4.10 7.26
CA VAL A 33 5.56 4.35 7.51
C VAL A 33 5.71 5.59 8.40
N GLY A 34 6.69 5.57 9.29
CA GLY A 34 7.02 6.73 10.11
C GLY A 34 7.78 7.82 9.32
N VAL A 35 8.31 8.79 10.06
CA VAL A 35 9.13 9.90 9.50
C VAL A 35 10.61 9.80 9.87
N THR A 36 11.03 8.65 10.38
CA THR A 36 12.41 8.33 10.76
C THR A 36 13.28 8.09 9.52
N LEU A 37 14.61 8.01 9.72
CA LEU A 37 15.59 7.88 8.63
C LEU A 37 15.41 6.63 7.76
N ASP A 38 14.78 5.60 8.30
CA ASP A 38 14.48 4.31 7.66
C ASP A 38 13.17 4.30 6.86
N ALA A 39 12.39 5.40 6.86
CA ALA A 39 11.10 5.48 6.16
C ALA A 39 11.22 5.20 4.64
N LEU A 40 12.35 5.55 4.02
CA LEU A 40 12.62 5.25 2.60
C LEU A 40 12.78 3.74 2.36
N ASP A 41 13.50 3.04 3.24
CA ASP A 41 13.75 1.62 3.08
C ASP A 41 12.50 0.79 3.37
N GLN A 42 11.74 1.19 4.40
CA GLN A 42 10.44 0.62 4.71
C GLN A 42 9.47 0.79 3.52
N SER A 43 9.33 2.01 2.99
CA SER A 43 8.46 2.27 1.85
C SER A 43 8.86 1.48 0.60
N ARG A 44 10.16 1.37 0.29
CA ARG A 44 10.66 0.54 -0.81
C ARG A 44 10.33 -0.94 -0.62
N CYS A 45 10.47 -1.46 0.60
CA CYS A 45 10.14 -2.84 0.92
C CYS A 45 8.63 -3.10 0.74
N SER A 46 7.78 -2.19 1.23
CA SER A 46 6.33 -2.28 1.07
C SER A 46 5.91 -2.20 -0.41
N CYS A 47 6.49 -1.30 -1.21
CA CYS A 47 6.24 -1.25 -2.65
C CYS A 47 6.58 -2.58 -3.34
N LYS A 48 7.73 -3.18 -3.00
CA LYS A 48 8.11 -4.50 -3.54
C LYS A 48 7.15 -5.62 -3.14
N ALA A 49 6.51 -5.50 -1.97
CA ALA A 49 5.47 -6.42 -1.53
C ALA A 49 4.13 -6.23 -2.25
N GLY A 50 3.96 -5.16 -3.04
CA GLY A 50 2.78 -4.90 -3.85
C GLY A 50 1.66 -4.18 -3.10
N VAL A 51 2.00 -3.27 -2.17
CA VAL A 51 1.00 -2.37 -1.57
C VAL A 51 0.47 -1.36 -2.58
N ASP A 52 -0.80 -0.99 -2.46
CA ASP A 52 -1.45 -0.02 -3.36
C ASP A 52 -1.28 1.43 -2.87
N ALA A 53 -0.91 1.62 -1.60
CA ALA A 53 -0.69 2.94 -1.02
C ALA A 53 0.31 2.90 0.15
N ILE A 54 0.98 4.03 0.35
CA ILE A 54 1.82 4.29 1.53
C ILE A 54 1.25 5.50 2.27
N VAL A 55 1.12 5.36 3.58
CA VAL A 55 0.63 6.40 4.49
C VAL A 55 1.79 6.82 5.40
N VAL A 56 2.10 8.11 5.43
CA VAL A 56 3.06 8.64 6.41
C VAL A 56 2.32 8.91 7.71
N ASP A 57 2.66 8.14 8.75
CA ASP A 57 2.05 8.21 10.07
C ASP A 57 2.87 9.13 11.00
N THR A 58 2.20 10.11 11.58
CA THR A 58 2.81 11.12 12.45
C THR A 58 1.74 11.81 13.30
N ALA A 59 2.07 12.08 14.56
CA ALA A 59 1.20 12.85 15.44
C ALA A 59 1.03 14.31 14.99
N HIS A 60 2.02 14.87 14.29
CA HIS A 60 2.02 16.26 13.82
C HIS A 60 2.51 16.35 12.37
N GLY A 61 1.57 16.21 11.42
CA GLY A 61 1.87 16.17 9.98
C GLY A 61 2.31 17.49 9.36
N HIS A 62 2.03 18.62 10.01
CA HIS A 62 2.36 19.95 9.49
C HIS A 62 3.76 20.41 9.93
N THR A 63 4.76 19.56 9.73
CA THR A 63 6.16 19.86 10.03
C THR A 63 7.01 19.69 8.77
N GLU A 64 8.08 20.47 8.68
CA GLU A 64 8.97 20.46 7.50
C GLU A 64 9.58 19.06 7.25
N GLY A 65 9.94 18.35 8.32
CA GLY A 65 10.47 16.98 8.23
C GLY A 65 9.51 16.03 7.52
N VAL A 66 8.21 16.08 7.84
CA VAL A 66 7.19 15.24 7.19
C VAL A 66 7.10 15.55 5.70
N VAL A 67 7.08 16.83 5.33
CA VAL A 67 6.99 17.28 3.94
C VAL A 67 8.22 16.84 3.14
N ASN A 68 9.40 16.95 3.73
CA ASN A 68 10.65 16.51 3.11
C ASN A 68 10.67 14.99 2.90
N THR A 69 10.27 14.22 3.92
CA THR A 69 10.15 12.76 3.82
C THR A 69 9.15 12.35 2.74
N LEU A 70 7.99 13.01 2.65
CA LEU A 70 6.99 12.76 1.61
C LEU A 70 7.55 12.99 0.19
N LYS A 71 8.28 14.09 -0.02
CA LYS A 71 8.94 14.39 -1.31
C LYS A 71 9.97 13.32 -1.67
N VAL A 72 10.76 12.90 -0.68
CA VAL A 72 11.80 11.88 -0.84
C VAL A 72 11.19 10.53 -1.20
N ILE A 73 10.17 10.07 -0.46
CA ILE A 73 9.46 8.82 -0.75
C ILE A 73 8.87 8.89 -2.15
N LYS A 74 8.06 9.92 -2.46
CA LYS A 74 7.40 10.07 -3.77
C LYS A 74 8.38 10.08 -4.96
N LYS A 75 9.59 10.59 -4.78
CA LYS A 75 10.63 10.59 -5.84
C LYS A 75 11.28 9.22 -6.04
N ASN A 76 11.33 8.40 -4.99
CA ASN A 76 12.13 7.17 -4.95
C ASN A 76 11.32 5.87 -4.95
N THR A 77 10.01 5.94 -4.73
CA THR A 77 9.11 4.79 -4.78
C THR A 77 8.12 4.92 -5.93
N GLN A 78 7.82 3.80 -6.57
CA GLN A 78 6.67 3.65 -7.46
C GLN A 78 5.66 2.76 -6.74
N ILE A 79 4.45 3.30 -6.58
CA ILE A 79 3.27 2.61 -6.07
C ILE A 79 2.27 2.60 -7.22
#